data_AF-A0A951HNZ6-F1
#
_entry.id   AF-A0A951HNZ6-F1
#
_cell.length_a   1.000
_cell.length_b   1.000
_cell.length_c   1.000
_cell.angle_alpha   90.00
_cell.angle_beta   90.00
_cell.angle_gamma   90.00
#
_symmetry.space_group_name_H-M   'P 1'
#
loop_
_entity.id
_entity.type
_entity.pdbx_description
1 polymer ?
#
loop_
_entity_poly.entity_id
_entity_poly.type
_entity_poly.pdbx_seq_one_letter_code
_entity_poly.pdbx_strand_id
1 'polypeptide(L)'
;MIYIVAAVLSVLSGGGVALLAAKWIAQKAVDHGLAVHLENHKAELQRQVIQSKAQIDADVATAQAKLEASLHRSNELMLGEEAAERAYRFEARKRLYSEVGPLRFQLIDASIRFRKRIRSFVREPYSTKIQGYFGRSLLYRIGRVLAVTELIERKIAHADFSVDPAMVILLRFRGQVFKALSSGDVPLDHPDVDWTNQREHIFRDQLPVIAVSMVVEDPMERVTRFDEFINHLDRDHGTYLQPLARLVDQFDLTRTPIFWLRLLAMSEACRGLLENEPVAEQLDNPRLDLRQLLALSGNAYLKDNEPRYLDALKSFSDVSAPATKARDIAQTVLKAPSGAEV
;
A
#
# COMPACT_ATOMS: atom_id res chain seq x y z
N MET A 1 -61.92 50.32 -50.18
CA MET A 1 -63.33 49.92 -50.36
C MET A 1 -64.18 50.90 -49.54
N ILE A 2 -64.31 52.11 -50.08
CA ILE A 2 -65.03 53.25 -49.54
C ILE A 2 -66.17 53.48 -50.53
N TYR A 3 -67.28 52.77 -50.38
CA TYR A 3 -68.57 53.08 -50.98
C TYR A 3 -69.59 52.26 -50.20
N ILE A 4 -70.76 52.86 -49.92
CA ILE A 4 -71.89 52.34 -49.13
C ILE A 4 -71.87 52.74 -47.64
N VAL A 5 -71.97 54.04 -47.33
CA VAL A 5 -72.76 54.55 -46.18
C VAL A 5 -73.45 55.86 -46.55
N ALA A 6 -74.08 55.92 -47.74
CA ALA A 6 -74.83 57.10 -48.19
C ALA A 6 -76.24 56.69 -48.62
N ALA A 7 -77.04 56.14 -47.69
CA ALA A 7 -78.48 55.92 -47.92
C ALA A 7 -79.26 55.60 -46.64
N VAL A 8 -79.14 56.38 -45.56
CA VAL A 8 -80.16 56.36 -44.48
C VAL A 8 -80.27 57.75 -43.88
N LEU A 9 -80.98 58.67 -44.56
CA LEU A 9 -81.53 59.86 -43.94
C LEU A 9 -82.55 60.51 -44.87
N SER A 10 -83.80 60.08 -44.78
CA SER A 10 -84.96 60.98 -44.82
C SER A 10 -86.27 60.23 -44.57
N VAL A 11 -87.06 60.77 -43.63
CA VAL A 11 -88.53 60.71 -43.50
C VAL A 11 -89.13 59.80 -42.39
N LEU A 12 -89.43 60.50 -41.27
CA LEU A 12 -90.61 60.43 -40.38
C LEU A 12 -90.59 59.63 -39.06
N SER A 13 -90.70 60.42 -37.99
CA SER A 13 -91.46 60.21 -36.73
C SER A 13 -91.10 59.03 -35.83
N GLY A 14 -90.46 59.35 -34.70
CA GLY A 14 -90.51 58.53 -33.49
C GLY A 14 -89.16 58.45 -32.79
N GLY A 15 -88.99 59.21 -31.70
CA GLY A 15 -87.75 59.28 -30.91
C GLY A 15 -87.17 57.93 -30.46
N GLY A 16 -87.93 56.83 -30.54
CA GLY A 16 -87.44 55.47 -30.30
C GLY A 16 -86.57 54.88 -31.42
N VAL A 17 -86.83 55.17 -32.70
CA VAL A 17 -86.05 54.60 -33.83
C VAL A 17 -84.70 55.32 -33.98
N ALA A 18 -84.65 56.62 -33.73
CA ALA A 18 -83.41 57.38 -33.68
C ALA A 18 -82.52 56.93 -32.48
N LEU A 19 -83.12 56.62 -31.32
CA LEU A 19 -82.40 56.05 -30.19
C LEU A 19 -81.91 54.62 -30.46
N LEU A 20 -82.67 53.79 -31.17
CA LEU A 20 -82.24 52.45 -31.56
C LEU A 20 -81.15 52.48 -32.64
N ALA A 21 -81.24 53.37 -33.63
CA ALA A 21 -80.18 53.59 -34.61
C ALA A 21 -78.92 54.18 -33.96
N ALA A 22 -79.06 55.15 -33.05
CA ALA A 22 -77.93 55.71 -32.30
C ALA A 22 -77.30 54.66 -31.37
N LYS A 23 -78.10 53.81 -30.70
CA LYS A 23 -77.61 52.70 -29.87
C LYS A 23 -76.91 51.64 -30.72
N TRP A 24 -77.44 51.31 -31.91
CA TRP A 24 -76.82 50.37 -32.83
C TRP A 24 -75.52 50.91 -33.40
N ILE A 25 -75.47 52.19 -33.80
CA ILE A 25 -74.24 52.86 -34.26
C ILE A 25 -73.22 52.94 -33.13
N ALA A 26 -73.65 53.29 -31.91
CA ALA A 26 -72.77 53.31 -30.74
C ALA A 26 -72.24 51.90 -30.39
N GLN A 27 -73.08 50.88 -30.45
CA GLN A 27 -72.69 49.49 -30.21
C GLN A 27 -71.74 48.99 -31.30
N LYS A 28 -72.01 49.28 -32.57
CA LYS A 28 -71.09 49.00 -33.70
C LYS A 28 -69.76 49.74 -33.58
N ALA A 29 -69.76 50.98 -33.13
CA ALA A 29 -68.55 51.77 -32.92
C ALA A 29 -67.72 51.22 -31.75
N VAL A 30 -68.38 50.80 -30.66
CA VAL A 30 -67.74 50.13 -29.51
C VAL A 30 -67.22 48.76 -29.91
N ASP A 31 -67.99 47.94 -30.63
CA ASP A 31 -67.59 46.61 -31.11
C ASP A 31 -66.43 46.71 -32.10
N HIS A 32 -66.45 47.71 -32.99
CA HIS A 32 -65.35 47.96 -33.93
C HIS A 32 -64.10 48.45 -33.19
N GLY A 33 -64.24 49.37 -32.23
CA GLY A 33 -63.14 49.83 -31.38
C GLY A 33 -62.53 48.70 -30.57
N LEU A 34 -63.35 47.82 -29.98
CA LEU A 34 -62.93 46.63 -29.26
C LEU A 34 -62.23 45.63 -30.18
N ALA A 35 -62.75 45.37 -31.39
CA ALA A 35 -62.12 44.50 -32.36
C ALA A 35 -60.72 45.00 -32.78
N VAL A 36 -60.60 46.31 -33.07
CA VAL A 36 -59.32 46.94 -33.41
C VAL A 36 -58.35 46.89 -32.23
N HIS A 37 -58.82 47.18 -31.00
CA HIS A 37 -57.98 47.07 -29.80
C HIS A 37 -57.53 45.63 -29.53
N LEU A 38 -58.40 44.63 -29.74
CA LEU A 38 -58.06 43.21 -29.59
C LEU A 38 -57.04 42.76 -30.64
N GLU A 39 -57.20 43.16 -31.90
CA GLU A 39 -56.22 42.84 -32.95
C GLU A 39 -54.86 43.49 -32.67
N ASN A 40 -54.84 44.76 -32.28
CA ASN A 40 -53.62 45.46 -31.92
C ASN A 40 -52.94 44.81 -30.69
N HIS A 41 -53.72 44.45 -29.67
CA HIS A 41 -53.19 43.81 -28.47
C HIS A 41 -52.69 42.38 -28.75
N LYS A 42 -53.38 41.62 -29.61
CA LYS A 42 -52.93 40.30 -30.07
C LYS A 42 -51.62 40.40 -30.86
N ALA A 43 -51.51 41.37 -31.77
CA ALA A 43 -50.28 41.62 -32.51
C ALA A 43 -49.12 42.00 -31.59
N GLU A 44 -49.37 42.82 -30.58
CA GLU A 44 -48.38 43.21 -29.58
C GLU A 44 -47.93 42.02 -28.73
N LEU A 45 -48.85 41.21 -28.20
CA LEU A 45 -48.52 39.98 -27.47
C LEU A 45 -47.72 39.01 -28.34
N GLN A 46 -48.07 38.86 -29.62
CA GLN A 46 -47.34 38.00 -30.53
C GLN A 46 -45.91 38.49 -30.77
N ARG A 47 -45.71 39.82 -30.87
CA ARG A 47 -44.36 40.41 -30.93
C ARG A 47 -43.57 40.15 -29.66
N GLN A 48 -44.18 40.35 -28.49
CA GLN A 48 -43.54 40.09 -27.20
C GLN A 48 -43.16 38.61 -27.03
N VAL A 49 -44.00 37.67 -27.48
CA VAL A 49 -43.69 36.23 -27.46
C VAL A 49 -42.53 35.92 -28.40
N ILE A 50 -42.50 36.47 -29.62
CA ILE A 50 -41.39 36.26 -30.56
C ILE A 50 -40.09 36.85 -30.01
N GLN A 51 -40.14 38.05 -29.46
CA GLN A 51 -38.97 38.72 -28.89
C GLN A 51 -38.45 37.99 -27.64
N SER A 52 -39.34 37.60 -26.72
CA SER A 52 -38.99 36.83 -25.53
C SER A 52 -38.42 35.46 -25.91
N LYS A 53 -39.01 34.78 -26.90
CA LYS A 53 -38.48 33.51 -27.41
C LYS A 53 -37.08 33.69 -27.99
N ALA A 54 -36.86 34.70 -28.84
CA ALA A 54 -35.55 34.97 -29.41
C ALA A 54 -34.50 35.29 -28.33
N GLN A 55 -34.90 36.01 -27.28
CA GLN A 55 -34.04 36.29 -26.13
C GLN A 55 -33.68 35.02 -25.36
N ILE A 56 -34.67 34.17 -25.05
CA ILE A 56 -34.45 32.89 -24.37
C ILE A 56 -33.55 31.98 -25.20
N ASP A 57 -33.79 31.88 -26.51
CA ASP A 57 -32.97 31.05 -27.41
C ASP A 57 -31.51 31.55 -27.45
N ALA A 58 -31.30 32.87 -27.45
CA ALA A 58 -29.96 33.47 -27.35
C ALA A 58 -29.31 33.21 -25.99
N ASP A 59 -30.05 33.35 -24.89
CA ASP A 59 -29.56 33.09 -23.54
C ASP A 59 -29.20 31.60 -23.36
N VAL A 60 -30.03 30.68 -23.87
CA VAL A 60 -29.75 29.24 -23.88
C VAL A 60 -28.49 28.94 -24.70
N ALA A 61 -28.35 29.50 -25.90
CA ALA A 61 -27.16 29.29 -26.72
C ALA A 61 -25.89 29.80 -26.02
N THR A 62 -25.94 30.97 -25.37
CA THR A 62 -24.79 31.50 -24.61
C THR A 62 -24.48 30.67 -23.36
N ALA A 63 -25.49 30.17 -22.67
CA ALA A 63 -25.32 29.30 -21.50
C ALA A 63 -24.73 27.94 -21.91
N GLN A 64 -25.21 27.35 -23.01
CA GLN A 64 -24.65 26.12 -23.58
C GLN A 64 -23.18 26.30 -23.97
N ALA A 65 -22.84 27.37 -24.69
CA ALA A 65 -21.45 27.65 -25.08
C ALA A 65 -20.52 27.83 -23.85
N LYS A 66 -21.00 28.52 -22.79
CA LYS A 66 -20.24 28.67 -21.53
C LYS A 66 -20.05 27.34 -20.81
N LEU A 67 -21.08 26.51 -20.75
CA LEU A 67 -21.02 25.20 -20.12
C LEU A 67 -20.06 24.27 -20.87
N GLU A 68 -20.16 24.21 -22.19
CA GLU A 68 -19.26 23.41 -23.04
C GLU A 68 -17.80 23.86 -22.89
N ALA A 69 -17.54 25.18 -22.90
CA ALA A 69 -16.20 25.71 -22.66
C ALA A 69 -15.66 25.37 -21.26
N SER A 70 -16.52 25.41 -20.23
CA SER A 70 -16.15 25.03 -18.87
C SER A 70 -15.86 23.53 -18.75
N LEU A 71 -16.67 22.69 -19.39
CA LEU A 71 -16.47 21.24 -19.42
C LEU A 71 -15.19 20.88 -20.16
N HIS A 72 -14.93 21.49 -21.32
CA HIS A 72 -13.70 21.27 -22.07
C HIS A 72 -12.47 21.62 -21.24
N ARG A 73 -12.46 22.80 -20.60
CA ARG A 73 -11.37 23.22 -19.73
C ARG A 73 -11.17 22.27 -18.55
N SER A 74 -12.25 21.83 -17.91
CA SER A 74 -12.18 20.88 -16.79
C SER A 74 -11.61 19.53 -17.24
N ASN A 75 -12.05 19.03 -18.40
CA ASN A 75 -11.55 17.77 -18.96
C ASN A 75 -10.06 17.87 -19.34
N GLU A 76 -9.64 18.97 -19.95
CA GLU A 76 -8.22 19.21 -20.27
C GLU A 76 -7.35 19.26 -19.02
N LEU A 77 -7.81 19.91 -17.95
CA LEU A 77 -7.09 19.96 -16.67
C LEU A 77 -6.99 18.56 -16.04
N MET A 78 -8.10 17.82 -15.96
CA MET A 78 -8.10 16.46 -15.41
C MET A 78 -7.19 15.52 -16.20
N LEU A 79 -7.26 15.54 -17.54
CA LEU A 79 -6.40 14.73 -18.39
C LEU A 79 -4.92 15.12 -18.26
N GLY A 80 -4.65 16.42 -18.11
CA GLY A 80 -3.31 16.95 -17.85
C GLY A 80 -2.75 16.49 -16.50
N GLU A 81 -3.54 16.57 -15.45
CA GLU A 81 -3.19 16.11 -14.10
C GLU A 81 -2.95 14.60 -14.07
N GLU A 82 -3.83 13.80 -14.66
CA GLU A 82 -3.64 12.35 -14.77
C GLU A 82 -2.40 11.97 -15.57
N ALA A 83 -2.11 12.68 -16.66
CA ALA A 83 -0.92 12.44 -17.48
C ALA A 83 0.36 12.79 -16.70
N ALA A 84 0.35 13.92 -16.00
CA ALA A 84 1.46 14.35 -15.14
C ALA A 84 1.69 13.35 -13.99
N GLU A 85 0.62 12.89 -13.33
CA GLU A 85 0.68 11.89 -12.28
C GLU A 85 1.22 10.55 -12.79
N ARG A 86 0.75 10.09 -13.96
CA ARG A 86 1.27 8.87 -14.60
C ARG A 86 2.76 8.98 -14.92
N ALA A 87 3.20 10.11 -15.47
CA ALA A 87 4.61 10.37 -15.76
C ALA A 87 5.46 10.39 -14.49
N TYR A 88 4.99 11.07 -13.45
CA TYR A 88 5.65 11.09 -12.13
C TYR A 88 5.78 9.68 -11.55
N ARG A 89 4.68 8.90 -11.49
CA ARG A 89 4.69 7.53 -10.96
C ARG A 89 5.58 6.59 -11.78
N PHE A 90 5.70 6.81 -13.09
CA PHE A 90 6.59 6.03 -13.95
C PHE A 90 8.07 6.33 -13.65
N GLU A 91 8.44 7.61 -13.61
CA GLU A 91 9.81 8.03 -13.31
C GLU A 91 10.23 7.66 -11.87
N ALA A 92 9.33 7.80 -10.90
CA ALA A 92 9.57 7.37 -9.53
C ALA A 92 9.77 5.84 -9.43
N ARG A 93 8.93 5.04 -10.10
CA ARG A 93 9.15 3.58 -10.23
C ARG A 93 10.50 3.28 -10.84
N LYS A 94 10.84 3.90 -11.96
CA LYS A 94 12.09 3.65 -12.68
C LYS A 94 13.32 3.88 -11.80
N ARG A 95 13.36 4.99 -11.05
CA ARG A 95 14.44 5.28 -10.09
C ARG A 95 14.50 4.26 -8.96
N LEU A 96 13.34 3.89 -8.43
CA LEU A 96 13.25 2.90 -7.37
C LEU A 96 13.75 1.52 -7.82
N TYR A 97 13.39 1.09 -9.03
CA TYR A 97 13.87 -0.16 -9.62
C TYR A 97 15.37 -0.14 -9.90
N SER A 98 15.94 0.99 -10.35
CA SER A 98 17.39 1.07 -10.57
C SER A 98 18.20 0.97 -9.28
N GLU A 99 17.71 1.55 -8.19
CA GLU A 99 18.40 1.53 -6.89
C GLU A 99 18.16 0.24 -6.11
N VAL A 100 16.90 -0.22 -6.02
CA VAL A 100 16.50 -1.36 -5.18
C VAL A 100 16.61 -2.70 -5.91
N GLY A 101 16.47 -2.72 -7.24
CA GLY A 101 16.51 -3.96 -8.04
C GLY A 101 17.73 -4.84 -7.75
N PRO A 102 18.98 -4.30 -7.81
CA PRO A 102 20.17 -5.06 -7.47
C PRO A 102 20.18 -5.57 -6.02
N LEU A 103 19.72 -4.76 -5.07
CA LEU A 103 19.65 -5.13 -3.66
C LEU A 103 18.60 -6.21 -3.39
N ARG A 104 17.45 -6.17 -4.08
CA ARG A 104 16.40 -7.19 -4.03
C ARG A 104 16.96 -8.55 -4.45
N PHE A 105 17.73 -8.61 -5.54
CA PHE A 105 18.38 -9.85 -5.96
C PHE A 105 19.41 -10.34 -4.93
N GLN A 106 20.23 -9.43 -4.38
CA GLN A 106 21.17 -9.78 -3.31
C GLN A 106 20.47 -10.32 -2.07
N LEU A 107 19.28 -9.80 -1.75
CA LEU A 107 18.49 -10.26 -0.62
C LEU A 107 17.98 -11.68 -0.85
N ILE A 108 17.48 -11.97 -2.05
CA ILE A 108 17.05 -13.32 -2.45
C ILE A 108 18.20 -14.33 -2.32
N ASP A 109 19.38 -14.01 -2.86
CA ASP A 109 20.59 -14.86 -2.71
C ASP A 109 20.97 -15.04 -1.22
N ALA A 110 20.95 -13.97 -0.43
CA ALA A 110 21.25 -14.03 0.99
C ALA A 110 20.26 -14.92 1.76
N SER A 111 18.96 -14.77 1.50
CA SER A 111 17.89 -15.58 2.09
C SER A 111 18.03 -17.06 1.73
N ILE A 112 18.29 -17.39 0.46
CA ILE A 112 18.50 -18.79 0.04
C ILE A 112 19.72 -19.39 0.75
N ARG A 113 20.85 -18.67 0.78
CA ARG A 113 22.07 -19.13 1.45
C ARG A 113 21.86 -19.33 2.95
N PHE A 114 21.11 -18.43 3.60
CA PHE A 114 20.77 -18.57 5.00
C PHE A 114 19.91 -19.81 5.25
N ARG A 115 18.84 -20.02 4.49
CA ARG A 115 17.99 -21.23 4.60
C ARG A 115 18.77 -22.52 4.33
N LYS A 116 19.68 -22.52 3.35
CA LYS A 116 20.60 -23.65 3.10
C LYS A 116 21.50 -23.93 4.31
N ARG A 117 21.98 -22.89 5.01
CA ARG A 117 22.74 -23.04 6.26
C ARG A 117 21.88 -23.62 7.38
N ILE A 118 20.64 -23.16 7.55
CA ILE A 118 19.71 -23.75 8.53
C ILE A 118 19.46 -25.24 8.25
N ARG A 119 19.24 -25.61 6.99
CA ARG A 119 19.10 -27.02 6.60
C ARG A 119 20.35 -27.87 6.93
N SER A 120 21.54 -27.29 6.87
CA SER A 120 22.78 -28.05 7.06
C SER A 120 22.94 -28.62 8.47
N PHE A 121 22.28 -28.03 9.48
CA PHE A 121 22.29 -28.55 10.85
C PHE A 121 21.69 -29.97 10.99
N VAL A 122 20.81 -30.38 10.08
CA VAL A 122 20.27 -31.76 10.07
C VAL A 122 21.35 -32.78 9.71
N ARG A 123 22.29 -32.41 8.85
CA ARG A 123 23.29 -33.34 8.28
C ARG A 123 24.60 -33.30 9.05
N GLU A 124 25.03 -32.10 9.43
CA GLU A 124 26.39 -31.85 9.89
C GLU A 124 26.34 -30.86 11.07
N PRO A 125 26.33 -31.34 12.32
CA PRO A 125 26.37 -30.50 13.51
C PRO A 125 27.80 -29.99 13.73
N TYR A 126 28.26 -29.12 12.85
CA TYR A 126 29.56 -28.48 12.99
C TYR A 126 29.56 -27.46 14.13
N SER A 127 30.74 -27.28 14.73
CA SER A 127 30.97 -26.23 15.72
C SER A 127 30.66 -24.85 15.14
N THR A 128 29.83 -24.12 15.85
CA THR A 128 29.35 -22.75 15.59
C THR A 128 30.28 -21.68 16.18
N LYS A 129 31.37 -22.11 16.83
CA LYS A 129 32.41 -21.23 17.35
C LYS A 129 32.92 -20.29 16.26
N ILE A 130 33.07 -19.01 16.58
CA ILE A 130 33.48 -17.99 15.59
C ILE A 130 34.95 -18.11 15.19
N GLN A 131 35.74 -18.92 15.88
CA GLN A 131 37.09 -19.30 15.44
C GLN A 131 37.03 -20.33 14.30
N GLY A 132 35.93 -21.06 14.16
CA GLY A 132 35.71 -22.06 13.12
C GLY A 132 34.96 -21.51 11.90
N TYR A 133 35.23 -22.09 10.73
CA TYR A 133 34.60 -21.66 9.47
C TYR A 133 33.06 -21.63 9.55
N PHE A 134 32.45 -22.66 10.17
CA PHE A 134 30.99 -22.78 10.20
C PHE A 134 30.34 -21.65 11.01
N GLY A 135 30.88 -21.32 12.19
CA GLY A 135 30.46 -20.17 13.00
C GLY A 135 30.57 -18.84 12.27
N ARG A 136 31.76 -18.55 11.71
CA ARG A 136 31.99 -17.33 10.89
C ARG A 136 31.01 -17.23 9.73
N SER A 137 30.77 -18.34 9.06
CA SER A 137 29.89 -18.46 7.91
C SER A 137 28.40 -18.29 8.31
N LEU A 138 28.00 -18.72 9.51
CA LEU A 138 26.66 -18.48 10.03
C LEU A 138 26.48 -17.00 10.40
N LEU A 139 27.42 -16.43 11.17
CA LEU A 139 27.44 -15.02 11.55
C LEU A 139 27.33 -14.11 10.32
N TYR A 140 28.15 -14.35 9.31
CA TYR A 140 28.11 -13.60 8.05
C TYR A 140 26.75 -13.69 7.35
N ARG A 141 26.12 -14.87 7.29
CA ARG A 141 24.84 -15.02 6.59
C ARG A 141 23.71 -14.29 7.31
N ILE A 142 23.69 -14.31 8.65
CA ILE A 142 22.72 -13.53 9.43
C ILE A 142 22.96 -12.03 9.17
N GLY A 143 24.21 -11.58 9.34
CA GLY A 143 24.61 -10.19 9.13
C GLY A 143 24.30 -9.71 7.71
N ARG A 144 24.54 -10.53 6.69
CA ARG A 144 24.26 -10.19 5.28
C ARG A 144 22.78 -9.97 5.01
N VAL A 145 21.89 -10.81 5.55
CA VAL A 145 20.44 -10.58 5.40
C VAL A 145 20.05 -9.24 6.04
N LEU A 146 20.52 -8.98 7.27
CA LEU A 146 20.27 -7.72 7.96
C LEU A 146 20.80 -6.51 7.16
N ALA A 147 22.05 -6.57 6.71
CA ALA A 147 22.71 -5.51 5.96
C ALA A 147 22.00 -5.18 4.64
N VAL A 148 21.61 -6.21 3.86
CA VAL A 148 20.88 -5.96 2.61
C VAL A 148 19.52 -5.34 2.89
N THR A 149 18.79 -5.78 3.93
CA THR A 149 17.51 -5.15 4.29
C THR A 149 17.66 -3.70 4.75
N GLU A 150 18.77 -3.37 5.41
CA GLU A 150 19.11 -2.00 5.81
C GLU A 150 19.39 -1.11 4.61
N LEU A 151 20.21 -1.58 3.67
CA LEU A 151 20.46 -0.86 2.42
C LEU A 151 19.16 -0.61 1.65
N ILE A 152 18.29 -1.62 1.55
CA ILE A 152 16.98 -1.48 0.89
C ILE A 152 16.14 -0.41 1.59
N GLU A 153 16.03 -0.44 2.91
CA GLU A 153 15.26 0.57 3.65
C GLU A 153 15.79 1.99 3.41
N ARG A 154 17.12 2.19 3.44
CA ARG A 154 17.73 3.49 3.15
C ARG A 154 17.37 4.00 1.76
N LYS A 155 17.42 3.16 0.73
CA LYS A 155 17.05 3.56 -0.64
C LYS A 155 15.56 3.84 -0.77
N ILE A 156 14.72 3.07 -0.07
CA ILE A 156 13.28 3.24 -0.06
C ILE A 156 12.85 4.50 0.71
N ALA A 157 13.55 4.89 1.77
CA ALA A 157 13.22 6.07 2.59
C ALA A 157 13.22 7.39 1.80
N HIS A 158 13.90 7.42 0.66
CA HIS A 158 13.93 8.57 -0.26
C HIS A 158 12.87 8.49 -1.37
N ALA A 159 12.01 7.47 -1.38
CA ALA A 159 11.00 7.23 -2.40
C ALA A 159 9.56 7.32 -1.85
N ASP A 160 8.63 7.71 -2.71
CA ASP A 160 7.20 7.76 -2.40
C ASP A 160 6.61 6.34 -2.42
N PHE A 161 6.13 5.87 -1.26
CA PHE A 161 5.58 4.52 -1.06
C PHE A 161 4.30 4.23 -1.85
N SER A 162 3.58 5.27 -2.29
CA SER A 162 2.35 5.10 -3.08
C SER A 162 2.62 4.49 -4.47
N VAL A 163 3.89 4.42 -4.87
CA VAL A 163 4.30 4.18 -6.26
C VAL A 163 4.53 2.69 -6.58
N ASP A 164 4.92 1.85 -5.59
CA ASP A 164 5.14 0.41 -5.82
C ASP A 164 4.82 -0.49 -4.61
N PRO A 165 3.76 -1.32 -4.68
CA PRO A 165 3.41 -2.29 -3.63
C PRO A 165 4.51 -3.33 -3.33
N ALA A 166 5.40 -3.65 -4.27
CA ALA A 166 6.48 -4.62 -4.06
C ALA A 166 7.47 -4.15 -2.98
N MET A 167 7.65 -2.84 -2.82
CA MET A 167 8.51 -2.28 -1.77
C MET A 167 7.95 -2.51 -0.37
N VAL A 168 6.62 -2.51 -0.24
CA VAL A 168 5.95 -2.80 1.02
C VAL A 168 6.27 -4.22 1.50
N ILE A 169 6.39 -5.18 0.58
CA ILE A 169 6.79 -6.56 0.91
C ILE A 169 8.21 -6.58 1.49
N LEU A 170 9.15 -5.83 0.91
CA LEU A 170 10.53 -5.74 1.42
C LEU A 170 10.60 -5.12 2.82
N LEU A 171 9.82 -4.06 3.08
CA LEU A 171 9.73 -3.47 4.41
C LEU A 171 9.07 -4.40 5.43
N ARG A 172 8.01 -5.12 5.03
CA ARG A 172 7.39 -6.13 5.89
C ARG A 172 8.35 -7.27 6.19
N PHE A 173 9.11 -7.73 5.20
CA PHE A 173 10.15 -8.72 5.38
C PHE A 173 11.20 -8.26 6.39
N ARG A 174 11.70 -7.02 6.28
CA ARG A 174 12.59 -6.42 7.30
C ARG A 174 11.95 -6.47 8.69
N GLY A 175 10.68 -6.06 8.80
CA GLY A 175 9.92 -6.15 10.03
C GLY A 175 9.87 -7.57 10.63
N GLN A 176 9.64 -8.59 9.79
CA GLN A 176 9.60 -9.99 10.23
C GLN A 176 10.97 -10.52 10.66
N VAL A 177 12.05 -10.19 9.93
CA VAL A 177 13.42 -10.56 10.32
C VAL A 177 13.78 -9.93 11.67
N PHE A 178 13.45 -8.65 11.86
CA PHE A 178 13.74 -7.97 13.12
C PHE A 178 12.95 -8.57 14.27
N LYS A 179 11.66 -8.80 14.03
CA LYS A 179 10.77 -9.47 14.98
C LYS A 179 11.31 -10.86 15.36
N ALA A 180 11.81 -11.64 14.39
CA ALA A 180 12.35 -12.97 14.65
C ALA A 180 13.53 -12.93 15.64
N LEU A 181 14.42 -11.95 15.50
CA LEU A 181 15.62 -11.83 16.34
C LEU A 181 15.38 -11.11 17.67
N SER A 182 14.37 -10.26 17.77
CA SER A 182 14.18 -9.38 18.93
C SER A 182 12.88 -9.53 19.70
N SER A 183 11.82 -10.12 19.14
CA SER A 183 10.50 -10.15 19.79
C SER A 183 10.26 -11.37 20.66
N GLY A 184 9.22 -11.30 21.50
CA GLY A 184 8.71 -12.40 22.34
C GLY A 184 7.80 -13.39 21.62
N ASP A 185 7.39 -13.09 20.39
CA ASP A 185 6.49 -13.92 19.60
C ASP A 185 7.13 -15.25 19.16
N VAL A 186 8.47 -15.29 19.06
CA VAL A 186 9.21 -16.51 18.73
C VAL A 186 9.34 -17.45 19.93
N PRO A 187 9.87 -17.01 21.09
CA PRO A 187 10.02 -17.90 22.23
C PRO A 187 8.71 -18.17 22.98
N LEU A 188 7.61 -17.47 22.67
CA LEU A 188 6.33 -17.60 23.38
C LEU A 188 6.54 -17.41 24.91
N ASP A 189 6.15 -18.40 25.70
CA ASP A 189 6.24 -18.52 27.15
C ASP A 189 7.36 -19.47 27.61
N HIS A 190 8.40 -19.69 26.78
CA HIS A 190 9.51 -20.57 27.14
C HIS A 190 10.17 -20.16 28.47
N PRO A 191 10.36 -21.10 29.43
CA PRO A 191 10.80 -20.77 30.79
C PRO A 191 12.22 -20.18 30.86
N ASP A 192 13.09 -20.57 29.92
CA ASP A 192 14.49 -20.13 29.90
C ASP A 192 14.70 -18.72 29.29
N VAL A 193 13.62 -18.01 28.92
CA VAL A 193 13.74 -16.69 28.29
C VAL A 193 14.18 -15.65 29.31
N ASP A 194 15.39 -15.14 29.11
CA ASP A 194 15.92 -14.02 29.87
C ASP A 194 15.92 -12.73 29.03
N TRP A 195 14.94 -11.87 29.29
CA TRP A 195 14.80 -10.54 28.68
C TRP A 195 15.76 -9.49 29.26
N THR A 196 16.40 -9.77 30.39
CA THR A 196 17.27 -8.81 31.10
C THR A 196 18.68 -8.83 30.56
N ASN A 197 19.24 -10.03 30.30
CA ASN A 197 20.66 -10.19 29.99
C ASN A 197 21.00 -10.50 28.52
N GLN A 198 20.03 -10.43 27.59
CA GLN A 198 20.27 -10.72 26.16
C GLN A 198 21.01 -12.05 25.90
N ARG A 199 20.63 -13.11 26.64
CA ARG A 199 21.33 -14.40 26.57
C ARG A 199 21.16 -15.10 25.23
N GLU A 200 19.97 -15.02 24.67
CA GLU A 200 19.58 -15.74 23.44
C GLU A 200 18.72 -14.86 22.50
N HIS A 201 18.83 -13.54 22.64
CA HIS A 201 18.08 -12.58 21.85
C HIS A 201 18.88 -11.29 21.67
N ILE A 202 18.46 -10.47 20.71
CA ILE A 202 19.06 -9.17 20.39
C ILE A 202 17.98 -8.11 20.61
N PHE A 203 18.30 -6.98 21.25
CA PHE A 203 17.31 -5.90 21.32
C PHE A 203 17.10 -5.27 19.94
N ARG A 204 15.88 -4.81 19.70
CA ARG A 204 15.45 -4.36 18.36
C ARG A 204 16.27 -3.20 17.83
N ASP A 205 16.69 -2.30 18.70
CA ASP A 205 17.52 -1.12 18.43
C ASP A 205 18.98 -1.44 18.06
N GLN A 206 19.49 -2.61 18.46
CA GLN A 206 20.83 -3.07 18.10
C GLN A 206 20.88 -3.68 16.69
N LEU A 207 19.75 -4.14 16.14
CA LEU A 207 19.70 -4.78 14.82
C LEU A 207 20.11 -3.84 13.67
N PRO A 208 19.62 -2.58 13.59
CA PRO A 208 20.15 -1.62 12.63
C PRO A 208 21.65 -1.40 12.79
N VAL A 209 22.15 -1.26 14.01
CA VAL A 209 23.58 -1.03 14.27
C VAL A 209 24.41 -2.18 13.70
N ILE A 210 24.04 -3.43 14.01
CA ILE A 210 24.69 -4.63 13.46
C ILE A 210 24.61 -4.66 11.93
N ALA A 211 23.47 -4.31 11.35
CA ALA A 211 23.26 -4.29 9.90
C ALA A 211 24.17 -3.26 9.22
N VAL A 212 24.30 -2.07 9.80
CA VAL A 212 25.14 -0.98 9.29
C VAL A 212 26.62 -1.32 9.39
N SER A 213 27.06 -2.00 10.45
CA SER A 213 28.47 -2.44 10.56
C SER A 213 28.88 -3.47 9.51
N MET A 214 27.93 -4.03 8.76
CA MET A 214 28.15 -4.92 7.61
C MET A 214 28.10 -4.19 6.27
N VAL A 215 27.93 -2.87 6.26
CA VAL A 215 27.93 -2.02 5.06
C VAL A 215 29.28 -1.33 4.93
N VAL A 216 29.82 -1.34 3.71
CA VAL A 216 31.03 -0.60 3.33
C VAL A 216 30.72 0.37 2.19
N GLU A 217 31.44 1.48 2.17
CA GLU A 217 31.34 2.50 1.14
C GLU A 217 32.58 2.44 0.24
N ASP A 218 32.52 1.74 -0.91
CA ASP A 218 33.58 1.81 -1.94
C ASP A 218 33.17 1.12 -3.27
N PRO A 219 32.96 1.84 -4.40
CA PRO A 219 32.67 3.28 -4.57
C PRO A 219 31.19 3.62 -4.31
N MET A 220 30.36 2.61 -4.02
CA MET A 220 28.95 2.72 -3.65
C MET A 220 28.72 1.91 -2.37
N GLU A 221 27.67 2.24 -1.61
CA GLU A 221 27.23 1.44 -0.47
C GLU A 221 26.94 0.00 -0.92
N ARG A 222 27.60 -0.96 -0.28
CA ARG A 222 27.39 -2.38 -0.50
C ARG A 222 27.59 -3.16 0.79
N VAL A 223 27.11 -4.39 0.81
CA VAL A 223 27.43 -5.30 1.92
C VAL A 223 28.88 -5.76 1.80
N THR A 224 29.57 -5.83 2.93
CA THR A 224 30.90 -6.41 3.08
C THR A 224 30.96 -7.80 2.45
N ARG A 225 32.00 -8.08 1.66
CA ARG A 225 32.23 -9.42 1.08
C ARG A 225 32.69 -10.39 2.17
N PHE A 226 32.59 -11.69 1.90
CA PHE A 226 32.95 -12.68 2.94
C PHE A 226 34.43 -12.60 3.35
N ASP A 227 35.35 -12.44 2.40
CA ASP A 227 36.78 -12.27 2.66
C ASP A 227 37.08 -11.01 3.48
N GLU A 228 36.44 -9.89 3.13
CA GLU A 228 36.51 -8.64 3.90
C GLU A 228 35.98 -8.85 5.32
N PHE A 229 34.83 -9.50 5.47
CA PHE A 229 34.21 -9.80 6.76
C PHE A 229 35.15 -10.63 7.64
N ILE A 230 35.79 -11.66 7.10
CA ILE A 230 36.75 -12.50 7.82
C ILE A 230 37.94 -11.66 8.30
N ASN A 231 38.48 -10.80 7.42
CA ASN A 231 39.60 -9.92 7.78
C ASN A 231 39.22 -8.95 8.91
N HIS A 232 38.01 -8.39 8.91
CA HIS A 232 37.52 -7.53 10.01
C HIS A 232 37.28 -8.33 11.29
N LEU A 233 36.67 -9.51 11.18
CA LEU A 233 36.42 -10.39 12.30
C LEU A 233 37.71 -10.82 13.00
N ASP A 234 38.78 -11.08 12.25
CA ASP A 234 40.08 -11.48 12.80
C ASP A 234 40.83 -10.32 13.48
N ARG A 235 40.61 -9.07 13.05
CA ARG A 235 41.24 -7.88 13.66
C ARG A 235 40.58 -7.46 14.97
N ASP A 236 39.26 -7.50 15.02
CA ASP A 236 38.45 -6.93 16.10
C ASP A 236 37.71 -8.01 16.91
N HIS A 237 37.97 -9.29 16.65
CA HIS A 237 37.30 -10.42 17.30
C HIS A 237 35.75 -10.32 17.31
N GLY A 238 35.19 -9.60 16.33
CA GLY A 238 33.74 -9.42 16.17
C GLY A 238 33.08 -8.43 17.13
N THR A 239 33.82 -7.52 17.79
CA THR A 239 33.17 -6.56 18.70
C THR A 239 32.18 -5.64 17.97
N TYR A 240 32.46 -5.27 16.71
CA TYR A 240 31.56 -4.49 15.85
C TYR A 240 30.19 -5.14 15.54
N LEU A 241 30.02 -6.45 15.81
CA LEU A 241 28.76 -7.19 15.60
C LEU A 241 28.15 -7.68 16.92
N GLN A 242 28.54 -7.13 18.05
CA GLN A 242 27.90 -7.49 19.33
C GLN A 242 26.46 -6.96 19.41
N PRO A 243 25.53 -7.70 20.03
CA PRO A 243 25.72 -9.00 20.70
C PRO A 243 25.68 -10.23 19.77
N LEU A 244 25.39 -10.07 18.48
CA LEU A 244 25.20 -11.20 17.54
C LEU A 244 26.43 -12.12 17.47
N ALA A 245 27.65 -11.57 17.43
CA ALA A 245 28.87 -12.37 17.39
C ALA A 245 29.00 -13.29 18.62
N ARG A 246 28.69 -12.80 19.83
CA ARG A 246 28.65 -13.61 21.05
C ARG A 246 27.58 -14.69 20.99
N LEU A 247 26.36 -14.36 20.52
CA LEU A 247 25.28 -15.33 20.39
C LEU A 247 25.65 -16.47 19.45
N VAL A 248 26.28 -16.17 18.30
CA VAL A 248 26.76 -17.20 17.38
C VAL A 248 27.89 -18.02 17.99
N ASP A 249 28.84 -17.39 18.69
CA ASP A 249 29.94 -18.12 19.33
C ASP A 249 29.44 -19.06 20.45
N GLN A 250 28.40 -18.67 21.18
CA GLN A 250 27.83 -19.47 22.26
C GLN A 250 26.74 -20.44 21.76
N PHE A 251 26.37 -20.37 20.48
CA PHE A 251 25.25 -21.11 19.93
C PHE A 251 25.49 -22.62 20.00
N ASP A 252 24.59 -23.32 20.66
CA ASP A 252 24.51 -24.76 20.70
C ASP A 252 23.03 -25.15 20.60
N LEU A 253 22.70 -26.11 19.73
CA LEU A 253 21.31 -26.49 19.48
C LEU A 253 20.58 -26.92 20.75
N THR A 254 21.29 -27.56 21.68
CA THR A 254 20.73 -28.12 22.91
C THR A 254 20.75 -27.14 24.08
N ARG A 255 21.77 -26.27 24.14
CA ARG A 255 21.95 -25.33 25.26
C ARG A 255 21.37 -23.94 25.01
N THR A 256 21.13 -23.59 23.75
CA THR A 256 20.55 -22.30 23.35
C THR A 256 19.34 -22.50 22.43
N PRO A 257 18.27 -23.15 22.94
CA PRO A 257 17.09 -23.48 22.14
C PRO A 257 16.31 -22.22 21.71
N ILE A 258 16.36 -21.13 22.47
CA ILE A 258 15.66 -19.89 22.14
C ILE A 258 16.35 -19.22 20.96
N PHE A 259 17.69 -19.15 20.95
CA PHE A 259 18.40 -18.60 19.80
C PHE A 259 18.17 -19.46 18.56
N TRP A 260 18.10 -20.79 18.70
CA TRP A 260 17.71 -21.69 17.61
C TRP A 260 16.34 -21.36 17.02
N LEU A 261 15.32 -21.19 17.87
CA LEU A 261 13.97 -20.80 17.44
C LEU A 261 13.98 -19.48 16.64
N ARG A 262 14.81 -18.51 17.03
CA ARG A 262 14.96 -17.23 16.30
C ARG A 262 15.56 -17.42 14.92
N LEU A 263 16.55 -18.30 14.78
CA LEU A 263 17.12 -18.66 13.48
C LEU A 263 16.09 -19.36 12.58
N LEU A 264 15.23 -20.23 13.16
CA LEU A 264 14.12 -20.85 12.44
C LEU A 264 13.08 -19.82 12.01
N ALA A 265 12.70 -18.88 12.89
CA ALA A 265 11.74 -17.82 12.56
C ALA A 265 12.26 -16.90 11.44
N MET A 266 13.55 -16.52 11.51
CA MET A 266 14.20 -15.74 10.44
C MET A 266 14.23 -16.53 9.12
N SER A 267 14.40 -17.85 9.19
CA SER A 267 14.38 -18.73 8.02
C SER A 267 12.97 -18.83 7.41
N GLU A 268 11.92 -18.80 8.22
CA GLU A 268 10.54 -18.73 7.76
C GLU A 268 10.19 -17.36 7.16
N ALA A 269 10.70 -16.26 7.73
CA ALA A 269 10.62 -14.95 7.09
C ALA A 269 11.30 -14.97 5.70
N CYS A 270 12.47 -15.61 5.59
CA CYS A 270 13.15 -15.81 4.32
C CYS A 270 12.31 -16.66 3.35
N ARG A 271 11.62 -17.71 3.82
CA ARG A 271 10.69 -18.49 3.00
C ARG A 271 9.58 -17.60 2.45
N GLY A 272 8.94 -16.81 3.31
CA GLY A 272 7.87 -15.89 2.94
C GLY A 272 8.30 -14.92 1.84
N LEU A 273 9.48 -14.31 1.97
CA LEU A 273 10.04 -13.46 0.91
C LEU A 273 10.18 -14.23 -0.41
N LEU A 274 10.83 -15.40 -0.37
CA LEU A 274 11.14 -16.18 -1.57
C LEU A 274 9.88 -16.69 -2.29
N GLU A 275 8.80 -16.98 -1.56
CA GLU A 275 7.50 -17.37 -2.15
C GLU A 275 6.80 -16.21 -2.89
N ASN A 276 7.16 -14.96 -2.59
CA ASN A 276 6.66 -13.77 -3.28
C ASN A 276 7.60 -13.31 -4.41
N GLU A 277 8.64 -14.07 -4.73
CA GLU A 277 9.70 -13.70 -5.67
C GLU A 277 9.85 -14.73 -6.81
N PRO A 278 9.37 -14.44 -8.04
CA PRO A 278 9.43 -15.41 -9.15
C PRO A 278 10.84 -15.92 -9.47
N VAL A 279 11.86 -15.08 -9.31
CA VAL A 279 13.26 -15.47 -9.57
C VAL A 279 13.77 -16.50 -8.55
N ALA A 280 13.17 -16.59 -7.35
CA ALA A 280 13.61 -17.53 -6.32
C ALA A 280 13.33 -18.98 -6.70
N GLU A 281 12.30 -19.25 -7.52
CA GLU A 281 11.99 -20.60 -8.01
C GLU A 281 13.15 -21.21 -8.81
N GLN A 282 13.94 -20.36 -9.47
CA GLN A 282 15.07 -20.77 -10.30
C GLN A 282 16.36 -21.01 -9.49
N LEU A 283 16.42 -20.60 -8.22
CA LEU A 283 17.66 -20.50 -7.43
C LEU A 283 17.84 -21.62 -6.38
N ASP A 284 17.18 -22.76 -6.56
CA ASP A 284 17.22 -23.93 -5.64
C ASP A 284 16.86 -23.52 -4.19
N ASN A 285 15.58 -23.22 -3.99
CA ASN A 285 15.03 -22.84 -2.70
C ASN A 285 14.69 -24.08 -1.85
N PRO A 286 15.46 -24.42 -0.80
CA PRO A 286 15.25 -25.65 -0.07
C PRO A 286 13.94 -25.61 0.74
N ARG A 287 13.14 -26.68 0.70
CA ARG A 287 12.09 -26.90 1.70
C ARG A 287 12.75 -27.33 3.02
N LEU A 288 12.24 -26.79 4.12
CA LEU A 288 12.71 -27.11 5.47
C LEU A 288 11.60 -27.89 6.19
N ASP A 289 11.97 -28.99 6.81
CA ASP A 289 11.08 -29.69 7.73
C ASP A 289 11.24 -29.06 9.12
N LEU A 290 10.33 -28.13 9.46
CA LEU A 290 10.37 -27.42 10.74
C LEU A 290 10.23 -28.38 11.93
N ARG A 291 9.48 -29.47 11.79
CA ARG A 291 9.31 -30.45 12.86
C ARG A 291 10.63 -31.16 13.15
N GLN A 292 11.29 -31.62 12.10
CA GLN A 292 12.63 -32.20 12.21
C GLN A 292 13.63 -31.21 12.81
N LEU A 293 13.61 -29.95 12.37
CA LEU A 293 14.53 -28.92 12.87
C LEU A 293 14.28 -28.55 14.33
N LEU A 294 13.03 -28.48 14.77
CA LEU A 294 12.68 -28.25 16.19
C LEU A 294 13.20 -29.38 17.08
N ALA A 295 13.05 -30.63 16.63
CA ALA A 295 13.50 -31.81 17.36
C ALA A 295 15.02 -31.85 17.59
N LEU A 296 15.82 -31.17 16.75
CA LEU A 296 17.28 -31.09 16.92
C LEU A 296 17.71 -30.41 18.24
N SER A 297 16.85 -29.57 18.82
CA SER A 297 17.17 -28.92 20.09
C SER A 297 17.23 -29.90 21.26
N GLY A 298 16.55 -31.05 21.17
CA GLY A 298 16.39 -31.97 22.29
C GLY A 298 15.71 -31.38 23.53
N ASN A 299 15.17 -30.16 23.45
CA ASN A 299 14.53 -29.47 24.57
C ASN A 299 13.14 -30.06 24.82
N ALA A 300 12.89 -30.56 26.03
CA ALA A 300 11.63 -31.19 26.40
C ALA A 300 10.43 -30.24 26.29
N TYR A 301 10.59 -28.98 26.73
CA TYR A 301 9.53 -27.98 26.66
C TYR A 301 9.10 -27.68 25.22
N LEU A 302 10.08 -27.55 24.30
CA LEU A 302 9.80 -27.37 22.86
C LEU A 302 9.06 -28.57 22.27
N LYS A 303 9.44 -29.79 22.66
CA LYS A 303 8.79 -31.03 22.20
C LYS A 303 7.35 -31.12 22.68
N ASP A 304 7.10 -30.82 23.95
CA ASP A 304 5.77 -30.91 24.56
C ASP A 304 4.82 -29.82 24.01
N ASN A 305 5.37 -28.70 23.55
CA ASN A 305 4.63 -27.57 22.96
C ASN A 305 4.81 -27.46 21.43
N GLU A 306 5.25 -28.53 20.76
CA GLU A 306 5.65 -28.50 19.34
C GLU A 306 4.60 -27.86 18.41
N PRO A 307 3.29 -28.17 18.51
CA PRO A 307 2.28 -27.55 17.63
C PRO A 307 2.26 -26.02 17.74
N ARG A 308 2.36 -25.48 18.97
CA ARG A 308 2.35 -24.03 19.23
C ARG A 308 3.56 -23.35 18.59
N TYR A 309 4.74 -23.95 18.71
CA TYR A 309 5.95 -23.42 18.09
C TYR A 309 5.92 -23.52 16.57
N LEU A 310 5.40 -24.61 16.00
CA LEU A 310 5.24 -24.74 14.55
C LEU A 310 4.34 -23.63 13.98
N ASP A 311 3.24 -23.31 14.66
CA ASP A 311 2.33 -22.26 14.22
C ASP A 311 2.96 -20.87 14.39
N ALA A 312 3.64 -20.61 15.51
CA ALA A 312 4.38 -19.38 15.73
C ALA A 312 5.46 -19.17 14.65
N LEU A 313 6.25 -20.19 14.33
CA LEU A 313 7.28 -20.12 13.28
C LEU A 313 6.68 -19.85 11.90
N LYS A 314 5.59 -20.54 11.53
CA LYS A 314 4.92 -20.32 10.24
C LYS A 314 4.39 -18.90 10.08
N SER A 315 3.97 -18.26 11.17
CA SER A 315 3.47 -16.87 11.13
C SER A 315 4.51 -15.87 10.60
N PHE A 316 5.81 -16.17 10.69
CA PHE A 316 6.87 -15.32 10.15
C PHE A 316 6.96 -15.34 8.62
N SER A 317 6.41 -16.37 7.97
CA SER A 317 6.35 -16.43 6.50
C SER A 317 5.31 -15.48 5.89
N ASP A 318 4.45 -14.88 6.72
CA ASP A 318 3.41 -13.98 6.26
C ASP A 318 3.95 -12.56 6.04
N VAL A 319 4.76 -12.40 4.99
CA VAL A 319 5.32 -11.11 4.56
C VAL A 319 4.34 -10.31 3.68
N SER A 320 3.31 -10.97 3.14
CA SER A 320 2.35 -10.37 2.22
C SER A 320 1.00 -10.02 2.86
N ALA A 321 0.65 -10.55 4.05
CA ALA A 321 -0.60 -10.16 4.69
C ALA A 321 -0.66 -8.66 5.03
N PRO A 322 -1.83 -8.03 4.84
CA PRO A 322 -2.10 -6.73 5.41
C PRO A 322 -1.96 -6.80 6.93
N ALA A 323 -1.33 -5.79 7.53
CA ALA A 323 -1.10 -5.71 9.00
C ALA A 323 -2.38 -5.92 9.83
N THR A 324 -3.55 -5.66 9.26
CA THR A 324 -4.87 -5.87 9.86
C THR A 324 -5.17 -7.34 10.18
N LYS A 325 -4.77 -8.29 9.32
CA LYS A 325 -5.03 -9.73 9.52
C LYS A 325 -4.18 -10.37 10.63
N ALA A 326 -2.97 -9.85 10.84
CA ALA A 326 -2.04 -10.38 11.85
C ALA A 326 -2.53 -10.11 13.29
N ARG A 327 -3.26 -9.01 13.51
CA ARG A 327 -3.87 -8.69 14.82
C ARG A 327 -4.95 -9.69 15.23
N ASP A 328 -5.75 -10.18 14.28
CA ASP A 328 -6.86 -11.08 14.56
C ASP A 328 -6.37 -12.51 14.92
N ILE A 329 -5.29 -12.98 14.28
CA ILE A 329 -4.68 -14.28 14.60
C ILE A 329 -4.04 -14.26 16.00
N ALA A 330 -3.29 -13.21 16.35
CA ALA A 330 -2.68 -13.08 17.66
C ALA A 330 -3.73 -13.00 18.80
N GLN A 331 -4.85 -12.32 18.56
CA GLN A 331 -5.97 -12.28 19.52
C GLN A 331 -6.69 -13.62 19.63
N THR A 332 -6.69 -14.44 18.58
CA THR A 332 -7.31 -15.77 18.61
C THR A 332 -6.41 -16.78 19.35
N VAL A 333 -5.09 -16.69 19.20
CA VAL A 333 -4.12 -17.52 19.96
C VAL A 333 -4.10 -17.17 21.45
N LEU A 334 -4.22 -15.88 21.80
CA LEU A 334 -4.27 -15.43 23.21
C LEU A 334 -5.61 -15.70 23.90
N LYS A 335 -6.68 -16.04 23.16
CA LYS A 335 -8.00 -16.39 23.70
C LYS A 335 -8.25 -17.89 23.82
N ALA A 336 -7.25 -18.74 23.55
CA ALA A 336 -7.38 -20.16 23.83
C ALA A 336 -7.57 -20.37 25.35
N PRO A 337 -8.64 -21.08 25.78
CA PRO A 337 -9.03 -21.12 27.19
C PRO A 337 -7.96 -21.82 28.03
N SER A 338 -7.51 -21.15 29.09
CA SER A 338 -6.68 -21.69 30.19
C SER A 338 -7.49 -22.64 31.07
N GLY A 339 -8.20 -23.59 30.45
CA GLY A 339 -9.07 -24.56 31.10
C GLY A 339 -8.41 -25.94 31.11
N ALA A 340 -7.39 -26.11 31.93
CA ALA A 340 -6.96 -27.41 32.43
C ALA A 340 -6.65 -27.25 33.92
N GLU A 341 -7.70 -27.31 34.73
CA GLU A 341 -7.55 -27.65 36.15
C GLU A 341 -7.07 -29.10 36.24
N VAL A 342 -5.92 -29.30 36.88
CA VAL A 342 -5.52 -30.54 37.56
C VAL A 342 -5.18 -30.17 38.99
#